data_AF-A0AAY4BKI1-F1
#
_entry.id   AF-A0AAY4BKI1-F1
#
_cell.length_a   1.000
_cell.length_b   1.000
_cell.length_c   1.000
_cell.angle_alpha   90.00
_cell.angle_beta   90.00
_cell.angle_gamma   90.00
#
_symmetry.space_group_name_H-M   'P 1'
#
loop_
_entity.id
_entity.type
_entity.pdbx_description
1 polymer ?
#
loop_
_entity_poly.entity_id
_entity_poly.type
_entity_poly.pdbx_seq_one_letter_code
_entity_poly.pdbx_strand_id
1 'polypeptide(L)'
;MQPPSPWTTPRYKALVGGDSCSWGWELSTNQLWHSGKEVGPYPTGPGRPLEVPGHVLVVVDADAGTLGYAVDEFYLGVAFEGLPKGVELFPTISCVWGGARIYLRYINGASRMYDPRKHETKERPLH
;
A
#
# COMPACT_ATOMS: atom_id res chain seq x y z
N MET A 1 18.46 -24.12 33.28
CA MET A 1 18.00 -23.43 32.05
C MET A 1 17.67 -24.48 31.01
N GLN A 2 16.45 -24.48 30.48
CA GLN A 2 15.97 -25.46 29.50
C GLN A 2 15.99 -24.79 28.10
N PRO A 3 16.36 -25.49 27.01
CA PRO A 3 16.41 -24.87 25.69
C PRO A 3 14.97 -24.58 25.20
N PRO A 4 14.77 -23.54 24.36
CA PRO A 4 13.44 -23.26 23.82
C PRO A 4 12.93 -24.45 23.01
N SER A 5 11.64 -24.78 23.15
CA SER A 5 11.02 -25.87 22.38
C SER A 5 10.90 -25.47 20.90
N PRO A 6 11.02 -26.43 19.96
CA PRO A 6 10.97 -26.16 18.51
C PRO A 6 9.58 -25.75 17.99
N TRP A 7 8.63 -25.46 18.88
CA TRP A 7 7.20 -25.25 18.57
C TRP A 7 6.73 -23.83 18.91
N THR A 8 7.57 -22.82 18.75
CA THR A 8 7.15 -21.42 18.89
C THR A 8 6.20 -21.00 17.75
N THR A 9 4.92 -21.24 18.01
CA THR A 9 3.67 -20.60 17.55
C THR A 9 3.24 -20.76 16.09
N PRO A 10 1.94 -21.01 15.80
CA PRO A 10 1.34 -20.61 14.54
C PRO A 10 1.28 -19.07 14.54
N ARG A 11 2.36 -18.44 14.09
CA ARG A 11 2.45 -16.98 14.03
C ARG A 11 1.49 -16.54 12.92
N TYR A 12 0.42 -15.81 13.28
CA TYR A 12 -0.51 -15.25 12.31
C TYR A 12 0.30 -14.55 11.22
N LYS A 13 0.16 -15.02 9.99
CA LYS A 13 0.94 -14.54 8.84
C LYS A 13 0.17 -13.41 8.18
N ALA A 14 0.87 -12.38 7.73
CA ALA A 14 0.32 -11.40 6.80
C ALA A 14 -0.17 -12.12 5.53
N LEU A 15 -1.49 -12.18 5.34
CA LEU A 15 -2.09 -12.80 4.16
C LEU A 15 -1.98 -11.87 2.96
N VAL A 16 -2.36 -10.60 3.13
CA VAL A 16 -2.10 -9.55 2.14
C VAL A 16 -0.59 -9.24 2.14
N GLY A 17 0.05 -9.35 0.97
CA GLY A 17 1.51 -9.32 0.84
C GLY A 17 2.16 -10.70 0.99
N GLY A 18 1.39 -11.75 1.26
CA GLY A 18 1.85 -13.13 1.42
C GLY A 18 2.30 -13.80 0.12
N ASP A 19 1.94 -13.22 -1.03
CA ASP A 19 2.28 -13.65 -2.39
C ASP A 19 2.71 -12.46 -3.27
N SER A 20 3.04 -12.72 -4.52
CA SER A 20 3.45 -11.70 -5.50
C SER A 20 2.28 -10.92 -6.09
N CYS A 21 1.04 -11.25 -5.74
CA CYS A 21 -0.17 -10.66 -6.31
C CYS A 21 -0.79 -9.60 -5.39
N SER A 22 -0.22 -9.39 -4.20
CA SER A 22 -0.74 -8.48 -3.19
C SER A 22 0.37 -7.67 -2.51
N TRP A 23 0.01 -6.48 -2.04
CA TRP A 23 0.89 -5.55 -1.33
C TRP A 23 0.19 -5.14 -0.04
N GLY A 24 0.82 -5.39 1.10
CA GLY A 24 0.19 -5.25 2.41
C GLY A 24 1.00 -4.41 3.38
N TRP A 25 0.31 -3.59 4.17
CA TRP A 25 0.87 -2.96 5.36
C TRP A 25 0.28 -3.61 6.60
N GLU A 26 1.12 -4.28 7.38
CA GLU A 26 0.74 -4.87 8.66
C GLU A 26 0.75 -3.79 9.75
N LEU A 27 -0.44 -3.39 10.19
CA LEU A 27 -0.62 -2.22 11.06
C LEU A 27 -0.06 -2.40 12.48
N SER A 28 0.03 -3.64 12.98
CA SER A 28 0.55 -3.94 14.33
C SER A 28 2.06 -3.82 14.42
N THR A 29 2.77 -4.24 13.37
CA THR A 29 4.24 -4.27 13.31
C THR A 29 4.80 -3.09 12.53
N ASN A 30 3.93 -2.32 11.86
CA ASN A 30 4.32 -1.28 10.91
C ASN A 30 5.23 -1.83 9.80
N GLN A 31 4.98 -3.05 9.35
CA GLN A 31 5.83 -3.74 8.38
C GLN A 31 5.12 -3.82 7.03
N LEU A 32 5.83 -3.49 5.95
CA LEU A 32 5.36 -3.74 4.60
C LEU A 32 5.66 -5.18 4.20
N TRP A 33 4.72 -5.80 3.52
CA TRP A 33 4.76 -7.17 3.06
C TRP A 33 4.43 -7.25 1.56
N HIS A 34 5.26 -8.00 0.83
CA HIS A 34 5.03 -8.36 -0.56
C HIS A 34 5.81 -9.62 -0.91
N SER A 35 5.27 -10.48 -1.77
CA SER A 35 5.92 -11.73 -2.18
C SER A 35 6.30 -12.64 -1.01
N GLY A 36 5.51 -12.60 0.07
CA GLY A 36 5.73 -13.38 1.28
C GLY A 36 6.93 -12.93 2.13
N LYS A 37 7.46 -11.72 1.87
CA LYS A 37 8.64 -11.17 2.55
C LYS A 37 8.34 -9.81 3.15
N GLU A 38 9.03 -9.52 4.24
CA GLU A 38 9.14 -8.18 4.81
C GLU A 38 9.92 -7.29 3.84
N VAL A 39 9.30 -6.20 3.39
CA VAL A 39 9.91 -5.21 2.50
C VAL A 39 10.68 -4.16 3.32
N GLY A 40 10.07 -3.66 4.38
CA GLY A 40 10.69 -2.74 5.34
C GLY A 40 9.67 -2.09 6.28
N PRO A 41 10.14 -1.38 7.31
CA PRO A 41 9.27 -0.63 8.18
C PRO A 41 8.59 0.51 7.41
N TYR A 42 7.31 0.73 7.71
CA TYR A 42 6.51 1.81 7.18
C TYR A 42 5.59 2.36 8.26
N PRO A 43 5.58 3.67 8.49
CA PRO A 43 6.40 4.72 7.92
C PRO A 43 7.91 4.64 7.66
N THR A 44 8.54 5.52 6.89
CA THR A 44 10.02 5.78 6.98
C THR A 44 10.35 7.16 7.58
N GLY A 45 11.22 7.23 8.60
CA GLY A 45 11.57 8.52 9.27
C GLY A 45 11.32 8.59 10.80
N PRO A 46 11.47 9.77 11.42
CA PRO A 46 11.37 9.96 12.87
C PRO A 46 9.93 9.84 13.40
N GLY A 47 9.78 9.42 14.67
CA GLY A 47 8.47 9.21 15.31
C GLY A 47 7.86 7.83 15.03
N ARG A 48 8.69 6.78 15.03
CA ARG A 48 8.29 5.40 14.71
C ARG A 48 8.64 4.43 15.83
N PRO A 49 7.86 3.33 16.01
CA PRO A 49 6.69 2.90 15.22
C PRO A 49 5.48 3.83 15.36
N LEU A 50 4.62 3.87 14.33
CA LEU A 50 3.41 4.67 14.30
C LEU A 50 2.28 3.91 15.01
N GLU A 51 1.62 4.53 15.99
CA GLU A 51 0.32 4.02 16.44
C GLU A 51 -0.72 4.35 15.37
N VAL A 52 -1.21 3.32 14.68
CA VAL A 52 -2.16 3.50 13.58
C VAL A 52 -3.55 3.80 14.16
N PRO A 53 -4.18 4.94 13.79
CA PRO A 53 -5.51 5.30 14.28
C PRO A 53 -6.60 4.41 13.67
N GLY A 54 -7.84 4.58 14.11
CA GLY A 54 -8.97 3.73 13.68
C GLY A 54 -9.30 3.79 12.19
N HIS A 55 -8.86 4.83 11.47
CA HIS A 55 -9.08 4.98 10.03
C HIS A 55 -7.76 5.14 9.28
N VAL A 56 -7.61 4.37 8.21
CA VAL A 56 -6.48 4.45 7.28
C VAL A 56 -7.04 4.72 5.89
N LEU A 57 -6.47 5.71 5.21
CA LEU A 57 -6.74 5.94 3.79
C LEU A 57 -5.71 5.19 2.96
N VAL A 58 -6.19 4.42 1.98
CA VAL A 58 -5.35 3.79 0.96
C VAL A 58 -5.29 4.72 -0.24
N VAL A 59 -4.09 5.06 -0.68
CA VAL A 59 -3.86 5.97 -1.80
C VAL A 59 -3.15 5.19 -2.90
N VAL A 60 -3.82 5.02 -4.05
CA VAL A 60 -3.27 4.35 -5.22
C VAL A 60 -3.16 5.36 -6.35
N ASP A 61 -1.94 5.54 -6.86
CA ASP A 61 -1.68 6.25 -8.12
C ASP A 61 -1.38 5.20 -9.20
N ALA A 62 -2.38 4.90 -10.02
CA ALA A 62 -2.28 3.90 -11.09
C ALA A 62 -1.39 4.37 -12.25
N ASP A 63 -1.26 5.68 -12.48
CA ASP A 63 -0.42 6.24 -13.54
C ASP A 63 1.06 6.13 -13.18
N ALA A 64 1.40 6.52 -11.95
CA ALA A 64 2.74 6.40 -11.38
C ALA A 64 3.08 4.93 -11.04
N GLY A 65 2.07 4.10 -10.79
CA GLY A 65 2.24 2.73 -10.33
C GLY A 65 2.71 2.68 -8.88
N THR A 66 2.10 3.49 -8.00
CA THR A 66 2.48 3.58 -6.59
C THR A 66 1.28 3.35 -5.67
N LEU A 67 1.57 2.78 -4.50
CA LEU A 67 0.64 2.61 -3.39
C LEU A 67 1.26 3.24 -2.14
N GLY A 68 0.47 4.04 -1.45
CA GLY A 68 0.81 4.60 -0.15
C GLY A 68 -0.42 4.65 0.75
N TYR A 69 -0.20 5.17 1.96
CA TYR A 69 -1.25 5.28 2.97
C TYR A 69 -1.24 6.65 3.59
N ALA A 70 -2.40 7.08 4.10
CA ALA A 70 -2.52 8.28 4.91
C ALA A 70 -3.30 7.98 6.19
N VAL A 71 -2.96 8.67 7.26
CA VAL A 71 -3.62 8.61 8.57
C VAL A 71 -3.77 10.03 9.09
N ASP A 72 -4.87 10.33 9.77
CA ASP A 72 -5.14 11.67 10.34
C ASP A 72 -4.84 12.83 9.36
N GLU A 73 -5.21 12.66 8.09
CA GLU A 73 -4.97 13.61 6.99
C GLU A 73 -3.50 13.77 6.54
N PHE A 74 -2.56 13.06 7.16
CA PHE A 74 -1.14 13.05 6.78
C PHE A 74 -0.83 11.90 5.83
N TYR A 75 -0.39 12.24 4.62
CA TYR A 75 0.18 11.26 3.71
C TYR A 75 1.54 10.78 4.23
N LEU A 76 1.69 9.46 4.35
CA LEU A 76 2.82 8.81 5.00
C LEU A 76 3.98 8.49 4.02
N GLY A 77 3.80 8.83 2.74
CA GLY A 77 4.75 8.55 1.68
C GLY A 77 4.37 7.32 0.84
N VAL A 78 5.24 6.99 -0.11
CA VAL A 78 5.08 5.82 -0.97
C VAL A 78 5.50 4.58 -0.18
N ALA A 79 4.60 3.60 -0.09
CA ALA A 79 4.88 2.30 0.52
C ALA A 79 5.41 1.31 -0.52
N PHE A 80 4.81 1.30 -1.72
CA PHE A 80 5.19 0.42 -2.81
C PHE A 80 5.24 1.17 -4.13
N GLU A 81 6.24 0.85 -4.93
CA GLU A 81 6.43 1.30 -6.30
C GLU A 81 6.36 0.11 -7.26
N GLY A 82 6.21 0.41 -8.56
CA GLY A 82 6.23 -0.62 -9.59
C GLY A 82 4.97 -1.48 -9.61
N LEU A 83 3.83 -0.94 -9.18
CA LEU A 83 2.56 -1.63 -9.34
C LEU A 83 2.30 -1.91 -10.82
N PRO A 84 1.72 -3.07 -11.14
CA PRO A 84 1.43 -3.44 -12.52
C PRO A 84 0.45 -2.46 -13.16
N LYS A 85 0.72 -2.10 -14.42
CA LYS A 85 -0.13 -1.19 -15.22
C LYS A 85 -1.09 -2.00 -16.09
N GLY A 86 -2.29 -1.46 -16.29
CA GLY A 86 -3.30 -2.09 -17.15
C GLY A 86 -3.91 -3.38 -16.57
N VAL A 87 -3.72 -3.62 -15.26
CA VAL A 87 -4.38 -4.70 -14.54
C VAL A 87 -5.33 -4.12 -13.49
N GLU A 88 -6.38 -4.85 -13.18
CA GLU A 88 -7.29 -4.48 -12.10
C GLU A 88 -6.64 -4.74 -10.74
N LEU A 89 -6.70 -3.74 -9.86
CA LEU A 89 -6.26 -3.85 -8.47
C LEU A 89 -7.49 -3.72 -7.57
N PHE A 90 -7.56 -4.57 -6.54
CA PHE A 90 -8.70 -4.62 -5.63
C PHE A 90 -8.27 -4.24 -4.21
N PRO A 91 -8.97 -3.32 -3.53
CA PRO A 91 -8.71 -3.05 -2.13
C PRO A 91 -9.02 -4.32 -1.31
N THR A 92 -8.07 -4.74 -0.49
CA THR A 92 -8.16 -6.00 0.25
C THR A 92 -7.68 -5.80 1.69
N ILE A 93 -8.37 -6.42 2.65
CA ILE A 93 -7.99 -6.43 4.06
C ILE A 93 -8.07 -7.86 4.58
N SER A 94 -7.03 -8.29 5.30
CA SER A 94 -7.03 -9.54 6.07
C SER A 94 -7.06 -9.22 7.57
N CYS A 95 -7.99 -9.82 8.30
CA CYS A 95 -8.10 -9.66 9.75
C CYS A 95 -8.35 -11.01 10.42
N VAL A 96 -7.65 -11.27 11.52
CA VAL A 96 -7.74 -12.52 12.29
C VAL A 96 -8.44 -12.33 13.64
N TRP A 97 -8.89 -11.10 13.93
CA TRP A 97 -9.52 -10.78 15.21
C TRP A 97 -11.01 -11.13 15.23
N GLY A 98 -11.41 -12.01 16.15
CA GLY A 98 -12.81 -12.41 16.32
C GLY A 98 -13.71 -11.25 16.73
N GLY A 99 -14.74 -10.95 15.92
CA GLY A 99 -15.69 -9.85 16.17
C GLY A 99 -15.25 -8.49 15.63
N ALA A 100 -14.15 -8.41 14.87
CA ALA A 100 -13.77 -7.18 14.19
C ALA A 100 -14.82 -6.72 13.18
N ARG A 101 -15.05 -5.40 13.09
CA ARG A 101 -15.89 -4.76 12.08
C ARG A 101 -15.02 -3.82 11.27
N ILE A 102 -14.94 -4.08 9.97
CA ILE A 102 -14.08 -3.34 9.05
C ILE A 102 -14.97 -2.74 7.96
N TYR A 103 -14.77 -1.45 7.69
CA TYR A 103 -15.53 -0.71 6.69
C TYR A 103 -14.57 -0.25 5.59
N LEU A 104 -14.88 -0.60 4.35
CA LEU A 104 -14.23 -0.02 3.18
C LEU A 104 -15.18 1.01 2.58
N ARG A 105 -14.70 2.24 2.45
CA ARG A 105 -15.44 3.32 1.81
C ARG A 105 -14.58 3.90 0.70
N TYR A 106 -15.10 3.85 -0.53
CA TYR A 106 -14.51 4.58 -1.64
C TYR A 106 -14.74 6.08 -1.44
N ILE A 107 -13.66 6.86 -1.58
CA ILE A 107 -13.72 8.32 -1.41
C ILE A 107 -13.90 9.00 -2.76
N ASN A 108 -12.92 8.85 -3.66
CA ASN A 108 -12.94 9.41 -5.00
C ASN A 108 -11.85 8.77 -5.87
N GLY A 109 -11.81 9.19 -7.14
CA GLY A 109 -10.76 8.89 -8.09
C GLY A 109 -10.56 10.10 -8.99
N ALA A 110 -9.33 10.31 -9.44
CA ALA A 110 -8.98 11.35 -10.39
C ALA A 110 -8.61 10.69 -11.72
N SER A 111 -9.27 11.11 -12.79
CA SER A 111 -8.86 10.74 -14.15
C SER A 111 -7.95 11.83 -14.71
N ARG A 112 -6.85 11.45 -15.36
CA ARG A 112 -6.15 12.39 -16.24
C ARG A 112 -7.10 12.78 -17.37
N MET A 113 -7.65 13.99 -17.30
CA MET A 113 -8.21 14.63 -18.49
C MET A 113 -7.06 14.73 -19.51
N TYR A 114 -7.26 14.16 -20.71
CA TYR A 114 -6.36 14.39 -21.84
C TYR A 114 -6.29 15.89 -22.10
N ASP A 115 -5.08 16.48 -22.07
CA ASP A 115 -4.85 17.87 -22.48
C ASP A 115 -4.22 17.87 -23.89
N PRO A 116 -5.02 18.12 -24.94
CA PRO A 116 -4.53 18.12 -26.32
C PRO A 116 -3.39 19.13 -26.55
N ARG A 117 -3.30 20.17 -25.70
CA ARG A 117 -2.37 21.30 -25.87
C ARG A 117 -0.91 20.97 -25.51
N LYS A 118 -0.62 19.78 -24.99
CA LYS A 118 0.75 19.38 -24.61
C LYS A 118 1.54 18.67 -25.72
N HIS A 119 0.91 18.35 -26.85
CA HIS A 119 1.57 17.69 -27.99
C HIS A 119 1.74 18.56 -29.24
N GLU A 120 1.22 19.80 -29.23
CA GLU A 120 1.42 20.73 -30.33
C GLU A 120 2.77 21.45 -30.16
N THR A 121 3.87 20.79 -30.52
CA THR A 121 5.16 21.47 -30.69
C THR A 121 5.79 21.09 -32.01
N LYS A 122 5.68 22.04 -32.95
CA LYS A 122 6.50 22.31 -34.14
C LYS A 122 6.47 21.27 -35.28
N GLU A 123 5.52 21.45 -36.18
CA GLU A 123 5.89 21.47 -37.60
C GLU A 123 6.15 22.92 -38.02
N ARG A 124 7.41 23.25 -38.33
CA ARG A 124 7.71 24.48 -39.08
C ARG A 124 7.50 24.15 -40.56
N PRO A 125 6.82 25.00 -41.36
CA PRO A 125 6.80 24.81 -42.80
C PRO A 125 8.22 24.97 -43.35
N LEU A 126 8.63 24.06 -44.23
CA LEU A 126 9.80 24.27 -45.09
C LEU A 126 9.49 25.46 -46.02
N HIS A 127 10.35 26.47 -46.00
CA HIS A 127 10.48 27.44 -47.08
C HIS A 127 11.66 27.04 -47.96
#